data_AF-A0A932FZX9-F1
#
_entry.id   AF-A0A932FZX9-F1
#
_cell.length_a   1.000
_cell.length_b   1.000
_cell.length_c   1.000
_cell.angle_alpha   90.00
_cell.angle_beta   90.00
_cell.angle_gamma   90.00
#
_symmetry.space_group_name_H-M   'P 1'
#
loop_
_entity.id
_entity.type
_entity.pdbx_description
1 polymer ?
#
loop_
_entity_poly.entity_id
_entity_poly.type
_entity_poly.pdbx_seq_one_letter_code
_entity_poly.pdbx_strand_id
1 'polypeptide(L)'
;MRTILLVLLCLLLTGSPSFGAEPDANGGPGVLHRVVTYLPNRVLDVLDLVRLRVRVGPGAAVGIRATEAADFFLGSYIAIYAGLPGPRNRRLPKLPVGIENSHGIEVSVADLSTGMGLGPGYSNTEFGFGFQAALIGLDLGVDPVELLDLVGGFLLLDLRGDDL
;
A
#
# COMPACT_ATOMS: atom_id res chain seq x y z
N MET A 1 -34.87 -29.49 -13.51
CA MET A 1 -34.03 -28.28 -13.73
C MET A 1 -33.12 -27.91 -12.54
N ARG A 2 -33.44 -28.25 -11.28
CA ARG A 2 -32.57 -27.95 -10.12
C ARG A 2 -31.27 -28.75 -10.03
N THR A 3 -31.22 -29.96 -10.60
CA THR A 3 -30.04 -30.84 -10.56
C THR A 3 -28.92 -30.43 -11.52
N ILE A 4 -29.24 -29.80 -12.65
CA ILE A 4 -28.25 -29.33 -13.62
C ILE A 4 -27.49 -28.09 -13.09
N LEU A 5 -28.17 -27.23 -12.33
CA LEU A 5 -27.56 -26.04 -11.74
C LEU A 5 -26.51 -26.38 -10.66
N LEU A 6 -26.69 -27.49 -9.94
CA LEU A 6 -25.79 -27.90 -8.85
C LEU A 6 -24.50 -28.55 -9.37
N VAL A 7 -24.58 -29.26 -10.51
CA VAL A 7 -23.39 -29.82 -11.19
C VAL A 7 -22.54 -28.72 -11.83
N LEU A 8 -23.18 -27.68 -12.40
CA LEU A 8 -22.46 -26.54 -12.99
C LEU A 8 -21.77 -25.69 -11.90
N LEU A 9 -22.39 -25.53 -10.72
CA LEU A 9 -21.79 -24.81 -9.58
C LEU A 9 -20.62 -25.60 -8.96
N CYS A 10 -20.69 -26.93 -8.92
CA CYS A 10 -19.57 -27.76 -8.47
C CYS A 10 -18.38 -27.76 -9.45
N LEU A 11 -18.62 -27.71 -10.76
CA LEU A 11 -17.55 -27.64 -11.77
C LEU A 11 -16.86 -26.26 -11.81
N LEU A 12 -17.56 -25.19 -11.46
CA LEU A 12 -16.97 -23.86 -11.29
C LEU A 12 -16.14 -23.71 -10.01
N LEU A 13 -16.35 -24.59 -9.01
CA LEU A 13 -15.60 -24.58 -7.74
C LEU A 13 -14.36 -25.51 -7.75
N THR A 14 -14.21 -26.40 -8.73
CA THR A 14 -13.07 -27.34 -8.81
C THR A 14 -12.09 -27.06 -9.94
N GLY A 15 -12.39 -26.11 -10.83
CA GLY A 15 -11.55 -25.75 -11.97
C GLY A 15 -10.62 -24.57 -11.70
N SER A 16 -9.75 -24.65 -10.68
CA SER A 16 -8.57 -23.78 -10.67
C SER A 16 -7.55 -24.40 -11.62
N PRO A 17 -7.07 -23.71 -12.67
CA PRO A 17 -5.92 -24.19 -13.41
C PRO A 17 -4.73 -24.16 -12.46
N SER A 18 -4.40 -25.30 -11.87
CA SER A 18 -3.11 -25.54 -11.26
C SER A 18 -2.07 -25.51 -12.39
N PHE A 19 -1.58 -24.31 -12.67
CA PHE A 19 -0.32 -24.12 -13.39
C PHE A 19 0.76 -24.77 -12.54
N GLY A 20 1.00 -26.06 -12.78
CA GLY A 20 2.04 -26.84 -12.17
C GLY A 20 3.39 -26.34 -12.67
N ALA A 21 3.97 -25.39 -11.94
CA ALA A 21 5.41 -25.29 -11.87
C ALA A 21 5.86 -26.46 -10.98
N GLU A 22 6.61 -27.42 -11.53
CA GLU A 22 7.32 -28.39 -10.72
C GLU A 22 8.17 -27.62 -9.70
N PRO A 23 8.03 -27.90 -8.39
CA PRO A 23 8.86 -27.27 -7.39
C PRO A 23 10.30 -27.77 -7.57
N ASP A 24 11.19 -26.84 -7.84
CA ASP A 24 12.63 -27.03 -7.80
C ASP A 24 12.98 -27.74 -6.48
N ALA A 25 13.92 -28.70 -6.49
CA ALA A 25 14.33 -29.47 -5.31
C ALA A 25 14.84 -28.61 -4.12
N ASN A 26 15.00 -27.30 -4.31
CA ASN A 26 15.38 -26.30 -3.32
C ASN A 26 14.19 -25.48 -2.75
N GLY A 27 12.94 -25.78 -3.11
CA GLY A 27 11.75 -25.12 -2.55
C GLY A 27 11.53 -23.67 -2.97
N GLY A 28 12.27 -23.18 -3.97
CA GLY A 28 12.09 -21.85 -4.54
C GLY A 28 11.04 -21.84 -5.66
N PRO A 29 10.40 -20.69 -5.95
CA PRO A 29 9.51 -20.57 -7.09
C PRO A 29 10.26 -20.77 -8.41
N GLY A 30 9.77 -21.71 -9.24
CA GLY A 30 10.37 -22.03 -10.52
C GLY A 30 10.48 -20.82 -11.46
N VAL A 31 11.43 -20.88 -12.41
CA VAL A 31 11.79 -19.77 -13.31
C VAL A 31 10.57 -19.17 -14.03
N LEU A 32 9.63 -20.01 -14.47
CA LEU A 32 8.39 -19.57 -15.12
C LEU A 32 7.53 -18.70 -14.20
N HIS A 33 7.42 -19.08 -12.93
CA HIS A 33 6.67 -18.32 -11.93
C HIS A 33 7.25 -16.92 -11.79
N ARG A 34 8.59 -16.81 -11.65
CA ARG A 34 9.28 -15.52 -11.55
C ARG A 34 9.03 -14.63 -12.77
N VAL A 35 9.07 -15.18 -13.98
CA VAL A 35 8.83 -14.41 -15.21
C VAL A 35 7.37 -13.92 -15.28
N VAL A 36 6.42 -14.76 -14.88
CA VAL A 36 4.99 -14.41 -14.89
C VAL A 36 4.64 -13.39 -13.80
N THR A 37 5.23 -13.51 -12.60
CA THR A 37 5.00 -12.57 -11.48
C THR A 37 5.80 -11.28 -11.59
N TYR A 38 6.88 -11.25 -12.38
CA TYR A 38 7.72 -10.07 -12.52
C TYR A 38 6.93 -8.84 -12.99
N LEU A 39 6.17 -8.94 -14.09
CA LEU A 39 5.47 -7.79 -14.64
C LEU A 39 4.37 -7.26 -13.69
N PRO A 40 3.50 -8.11 -13.10
CA PRO A 40 2.57 -7.68 -12.06
C PRO A 40 3.25 -7.05 -10.85
N ASN A 41 4.37 -7.60 -10.36
CA ASN A 41 5.12 -7.02 -9.23
C ASN A 41 5.58 -5.60 -9.56
N ARG A 42 6.17 -5.37 -10.75
CA ARG A 42 6.63 -4.03 -11.13
C ARG A 42 5.51 -2.99 -11.20
N VAL A 43 4.30 -3.40 -11.60
CA VAL A 43 3.13 -2.51 -11.55
C VAL A 43 2.77 -2.18 -10.11
N LEU A 44 2.83 -3.15 -9.19
CA LEU A 44 2.57 -2.91 -7.77
C LEU A 44 3.62 -1.99 -7.15
N ASP A 45 4.91 -2.16 -7.47
CA ASP A 45 5.99 -1.30 -6.97
C ASP A 45 5.77 0.17 -7.37
N VAL A 46 5.32 0.42 -8.62
CA VAL A 46 4.97 1.77 -9.09
C VAL A 46 3.77 2.35 -8.32
N LEU A 47 2.79 1.50 -7.98
CA LEU A 47 1.61 1.92 -7.21
C LEU A 47 1.93 2.14 -5.73
N ASP A 48 2.92 1.43 -5.18
CA ASP A 48 3.38 1.57 -3.81
C ASP A 48 4.35 2.73 -3.62
N LEU A 49 5.09 3.09 -4.68
CA LEU A 49 5.98 4.25 -4.71
C LEU A 49 5.25 5.55 -4.34
N VAL A 50 4.02 5.70 -4.81
CA VAL A 50 3.25 6.94 -4.68
C VAL A 50 2.03 6.72 -3.81
N ARG A 51 1.93 7.52 -2.75
CA ARG A 51 0.69 7.71 -2.01
C ARG A 51 -0.07 8.88 -2.61
N LEU A 52 -1.33 8.63 -2.95
CA LEU A 52 -2.24 9.66 -3.45
C LEU A 52 -3.63 9.35 -2.96
N ARG A 53 -4.11 10.09 -1.96
CA ARG A 53 -5.44 9.88 -1.39
C ARG A 53 -6.23 11.18 -1.40
N VAL A 54 -7.48 11.07 -1.84
CA VAL A 54 -8.48 12.13 -1.68
C VAL A 54 -9.30 11.79 -0.43
N ARG A 55 -9.44 12.76 0.45
CA ARG A 55 -10.18 12.65 1.71
C ARG A 55 -11.47 13.47 1.61
N VAL A 56 -12.57 12.91 2.12
CA VAL A 56 -13.86 13.59 2.25
C VAL A 56 -14.36 13.43 3.69
N GLY A 57 -14.48 14.55 4.39
CA GLY A 57 -14.97 14.59 5.77
C GLY A 57 -14.57 15.88 6.49
N PRO A 58 -15.21 16.20 7.63
CA PRO A 58 -14.99 17.45 8.35
C PRO A 58 -13.60 17.49 9.02
N GLY A 59 -12.92 18.62 8.87
CA GLY A 59 -11.67 18.90 9.57
C GLY A 59 -10.85 20.03 8.96
N ALA A 60 -9.80 20.41 9.65
CA ALA A 60 -8.78 21.32 9.16
C ALA A 60 -7.43 20.82 9.66
N ALA A 61 -6.54 20.48 8.73
CA ALA A 61 -5.22 19.99 9.05
C ALA A 61 -4.22 20.28 7.95
N VAL A 62 -2.95 20.43 8.33
CA VAL A 62 -1.82 20.47 7.42
C VAL A 62 -0.72 19.59 8.00
N GLY A 63 -0.07 18.83 7.12
CA GLY A 63 1.03 17.97 7.48
C GLY A 63 2.11 18.00 6.40
N ILE A 64 3.36 18.06 6.83
CA ILE A 64 4.52 17.81 5.98
C ILE A 64 5.34 16.72 6.63
N ARG A 65 5.85 15.80 5.81
CA ARG A 65 6.73 14.73 6.25
C ARG A 65 7.95 14.70 5.36
N ALA A 66 9.12 14.73 5.98
CA ALA A 66 10.36 14.38 5.29
C ALA A 66 10.69 12.90 5.52
N THR A 67 10.60 12.44 6.76
CA THR A 67 10.82 11.06 7.19
C THR A 67 9.98 10.78 8.44
N GLU A 68 9.90 9.53 8.91
CA GLU A 68 9.28 9.21 10.22
C GLU A 68 9.94 9.98 11.38
N ALA A 69 11.25 10.26 11.26
CA ALA A 69 12.01 11.00 12.25
C ALA A 69 11.85 12.53 12.16
N ALA A 70 11.21 13.04 11.10
CA ALA A 70 11.09 14.45 10.81
C ALA A 70 9.76 14.71 10.09
N ASP A 71 8.71 14.84 10.90
CA ASP A 71 7.40 15.25 10.42
C ASP A 71 6.79 16.34 11.29
N PHE A 72 5.86 17.05 10.67
CA PHE A 72 5.09 18.11 11.29
C PHE A 72 3.64 17.91 10.87
N PHE A 73 2.76 17.77 11.85
CA PHE A 73 1.32 17.71 11.64
C PHE A 73 0.64 18.68 12.58
N LEU A 74 -0.34 19.41 12.06
CA LEU A 74 -1.15 20.34 12.84
C LEU A 74 -2.59 20.24 12.38
N GLY A 75 -3.47 19.85 13.31
CA GLY A 75 -4.91 20.01 13.13
C GLY A 75 -5.72 18.79 13.54
N SER A 76 -6.93 18.70 13.00
CA SER A 76 -7.80 17.56 13.26
C SER A 76 -8.78 17.32 12.13
N TYR A 77 -9.08 16.06 11.87
CA TYR A 77 -10.09 15.66 10.90
C TYR A 77 -10.57 14.24 11.13
N ILE A 78 -11.79 13.99 10.65
CA ILE A 78 -12.33 12.65 10.43
C ILE A 78 -12.77 12.57 8.97
N ALA A 79 -12.23 11.61 8.21
CA ALA A 79 -12.51 11.53 6.78
C ALA A 79 -12.57 10.09 6.29
N ILE A 80 -13.38 9.89 5.25
CA ILE A 80 -13.28 8.73 4.39
C ILE A 80 -12.27 9.08 3.31
N TYR A 81 -11.35 8.19 3.01
CA TYR A 81 -10.39 8.38 1.93
C TYR A 81 -10.61 7.39 0.80
N ALA A 82 -10.24 7.81 -0.41
CA ALA A 82 -10.10 6.95 -1.57
C ALA A 82 -8.81 7.29 -2.32
N GLY A 83 -8.06 6.29 -2.76
CA GLY A 83 -6.86 6.47 -3.58
C GLY A 83 -5.78 5.42 -3.36
N LEU A 84 -4.56 5.75 -3.75
CA LEU A 84 -3.39 4.88 -3.58
C LEU A 84 -2.91 4.93 -2.13
N PRO A 85 -2.90 3.78 -1.42
CA PRO A 85 -2.56 3.72 0.00
C PRO A 85 -1.07 3.96 0.29
N GLY A 86 -0.22 3.96 -0.74
CA GLY A 86 1.22 4.14 -0.62
C GLY A 86 1.96 2.87 -0.18
N PRO A 87 3.21 3.02 0.32
CA PRO A 87 4.15 1.93 0.52
C PRO A 87 3.61 0.78 1.38
N ARG A 88 3.92 -0.46 0.97
CA ARG A 88 3.55 -1.67 1.70
C ARG A 88 4.67 -2.06 2.67
N ASN A 89 4.64 -1.54 3.90
CA ASN A 89 5.55 -2.02 4.96
C ASN A 89 5.31 -3.49 5.40
N ARG A 90 4.27 -4.14 4.86
CA ARG A 90 3.90 -5.53 5.12
C ARG A 90 3.34 -6.14 3.84
N ARG A 91 3.51 -7.44 3.62
CA ARG A 91 3.02 -8.21 2.44
C ARG A 91 1.48 -8.26 2.26
N LEU A 92 0.73 -7.45 3.01
CA LEU A 92 -0.73 -7.42 2.92
C LEU A 92 -1.18 -6.24 2.04
N PRO A 93 -2.06 -6.48 1.06
CA PRO A 93 -2.61 -5.40 0.25
C PRO A 93 -3.44 -4.45 1.13
N LYS A 94 -3.11 -3.15 1.07
CA LYS A 94 -3.92 -2.10 1.69
C LYS A 94 -5.08 -1.78 0.77
N LEU A 95 -6.28 -1.62 1.33
CA LEU A 95 -7.45 -1.23 0.56
C LEU A 95 -7.30 0.22 0.10
N PRO A 96 -7.72 0.57 -1.13
CA PRO A 96 -7.67 1.93 -1.64
C PRO A 96 -8.73 2.83 -0.99
N VAL A 97 -9.58 2.31 -0.12
CA VAL A 97 -10.66 3.03 0.56
C VAL A 97 -10.63 2.70 2.04
N GLY A 98 -10.83 3.71 2.88
CA GLY A 98 -10.89 3.53 4.33
C GLY A 98 -11.36 4.76 5.07
N ILE A 99 -11.32 4.68 6.40
CA ILE A 99 -11.68 5.77 7.31
C ILE A 99 -10.41 6.14 8.08
N GLU A 100 -10.16 7.44 8.22
CA GLU A 100 -9.01 7.99 8.92
C GLU A 100 -9.49 9.05 9.92
N ASN A 101 -8.86 9.05 11.10
CA ASN A 101 -9.11 10.04 12.15
C ASN A 101 -7.76 10.46 12.72
N SER A 102 -7.46 11.76 12.63
CA SER A 102 -6.24 12.35 13.17
C SER A 102 -6.59 13.58 13.98
N HIS A 103 -5.94 13.74 15.13
CA HIS A 103 -6.12 14.88 16.00
C HIS A 103 -4.82 15.18 16.74
N GLY A 104 -4.35 16.42 16.66
CA GLY A 104 -3.27 16.90 17.50
C GLY A 104 -2.27 17.79 16.78
N ILE A 105 -1.13 17.92 17.45
CA ILE A 105 0.06 18.60 16.96
C ILE A 105 1.19 17.60 17.09
N GLU A 106 1.81 17.28 15.97
CA GLU A 106 2.97 16.40 15.90
C GLU A 106 4.16 17.23 15.40
N VAL A 107 5.27 17.13 16.11
CA VAL A 107 6.56 17.68 15.69
C VAL A 107 7.56 16.58 16.02
N SER A 108 7.71 15.60 15.12
CA SER A 108 8.53 14.43 15.41
C SER A 108 10.02 14.77 15.32
N VAL A 109 10.66 14.78 16.50
CA VAL A 109 11.67 13.77 16.92
C VAL A 109 11.05 12.80 17.95
N ALA A 110 9.88 13.15 18.50
CA ALA A 110 9.06 12.35 19.41
C ALA A 110 7.60 12.47 18.96
N ASP A 111 7.00 11.35 18.54
CA ASP A 111 5.59 11.27 18.19
C ASP A 111 4.74 11.49 19.45
N LEU A 112 4.02 12.62 19.49
CA LEU A 112 3.04 12.96 20.53
C LEU A 112 1.60 12.91 20.00
N SER A 113 1.40 12.42 18.78
CA SER A 113 0.07 12.32 18.19
C SER A 113 -0.69 11.16 18.85
N THR A 114 -1.93 11.42 19.28
CA THR A 114 -2.81 10.39 19.87
C THR A 114 -3.74 9.85 18.78
N GLY A 115 -3.17 9.14 17.81
CA GLY A 115 -3.95 8.40 16.83
C GLY A 115 -4.54 7.13 17.43
N MET A 116 -5.80 6.77 17.10
CA MET A 116 -6.42 5.49 17.50
C MET A 116 -5.83 4.26 16.79
N GLY A 117 -4.60 4.32 16.29
CA GLY A 117 -3.97 3.24 15.51
C GLY A 117 -4.63 2.99 14.13
N LEU A 118 -5.62 3.79 13.75
CA LEU A 118 -6.25 3.81 12.42
C LEU A 118 -5.54 4.79 11.46
N GLY A 119 -4.38 5.29 11.88
CA GLY A 119 -3.54 6.12 11.05
C GLY A 119 -2.93 5.33 9.90
N PRO A 120 -2.47 6.02 8.85
CA PRO A 120 -1.85 5.35 7.72
C PRO A 120 -0.51 4.75 8.14
N GLY A 121 -0.24 3.51 7.76
CA GLY A 121 1.11 2.93 7.91
C GLY A 121 2.06 3.64 6.97
N TYR A 122 2.89 4.55 7.48
CA TYR A 122 3.90 5.30 6.74
C TYR A 122 5.22 4.55 6.72
N SER A 123 5.97 4.66 5.62
CA SER A 123 7.33 4.14 5.55
C SER A 123 8.31 5.11 6.22
N ASN A 124 9.37 4.58 6.82
CA ASN A 124 10.34 5.37 7.59
C ASN A 124 11.05 6.42 6.72
N THR A 125 11.11 6.16 5.41
CA THR A 125 11.77 6.98 4.39
C THR A 125 10.82 7.81 3.54
N GLU A 126 9.51 7.76 3.83
CA GLU A 126 8.49 8.42 3.00
C GLU A 126 8.51 9.95 3.20
N PHE A 127 8.55 10.67 2.08
CA PHE A 127 8.28 12.11 2.02
C PHE A 127 6.80 12.32 1.70
N GLY A 128 6.13 13.23 2.40
CA GLY A 128 4.70 13.42 2.21
C GLY A 128 4.20 14.82 2.52
N PHE A 129 3.02 15.11 1.98
CA PHE A 129 2.26 16.32 2.23
C PHE A 129 0.79 15.96 2.40
N GLY A 130 0.23 16.34 3.55
CA GLY A 130 -1.17 16.18 3.89
C GLY A 130 -1.84 17.54 4.03
N PHE A 131 -3.04 17.67 3.50
CA PHE A 131 -3.85 18.87 3.63
C PHE A 131 -5.32 18.49 3.77
N GLN A 132 -6.01 19.12 4.71
CA GLN A 132 -7.46 19.01 4.89
C GLN A 132 -8.01 20.41 5.12
N ALA A 133 -8.98 20.81 4.29
CA ALA A 133 -9.69 22.08 4.44
C ALA A 133 -11.20 21.85 4.41
N ALA A 134 -11.82 22.05 5.57
CA ALA A 134 -13.24 21.83 5.82
C ALA A 134 -13.66 20.40 5.46
N LEU A 135 -14.14 20.16 4.24
CA LEU A 135 -14.69 18.86 3.82
C LEU A 135 -13.78 18.06 2.91
N ILE A 136 -12.80 18.69 2.26
CA ILE A 136 -11.95 18.06 1.26
C ILE A 136 -10.51 18.07 1.75
N GLY A 137 -9.84 16.94 1.59
CA GLY A 137 -8.41 16.84 1.80
C GLY A 137 -7.70 16.06 0.72
N LEU A 138 -6.39 16.22 0.71
CA LEU A 138 -5.45 15.57 -0.16
C LEU A 138 -4.28 15.05 0.67
N ASP A 139 -3.80 13.87 0.34
CA ASP A 139 -2.64 13.25 0.94
C ASP A 139 -1.74 12.73 -0.18
N LEU A 140 -0.52 13.29 -0.24
CA LEU A 140 0.49 12.96 -1.24
C LEU A 140 1.70 12.41 -0.51
N GLY A 141 2.32 11.38 -1.07
CA GLY A 141 3.58 10.85 -0.53
C GLY A 141 4.36 10.10 -1.58
N VAL A 142 5.67 10.07 -1.41
CA VAL A 142 6.62 9.33 -2.24
C VAL A 142 7.64 8.66 -1.34
N ASP A 143 7.89 7.37 -1.54
CA ASP A 143 8.95 6.63 -0.83
C ASP A 143 10.17 6.45 -1.74
N PRO A 144 11.29 7.16 -1.47
CA PRO A 144 12.50 7.03 -2.27
C PRO A 144 13.10 5.62 -2.25
N VAL A 145 12.85 4.83 -1.20
CA VAL A 145 13.37 3.46 -1.15
C VAL A 145 12.65 2.58 -2.16
N GLU A 146 11.32 2.72 -2.28
CA GLU A 146 10.55 2.04 -3.33
C GLU A 146 11.00 2.50 -4.73
N LEU A 147 11.40 3.77 -4.88
CA LEU A 147 11.92 4.26 -6.14
C LEU A 147 13.24 3.58 -6.50
N LEU A 148 14.13 3.42 -5.52
CA LEU A 148 15.40 2.73 -5.70
C LEU A 148 15.18 1.25 -6.00
N ASP A 149 14.19 0.61 -5.37
CA ASP A 149 13.87 -0.80 -5.61
C ASP A 149 13.22 -1.01 -6.99
N LEU A 150 12.33 -0.11 -7.42
CA LEU A 150 11.80 -0.10 -8.78
C LEU A 150 12.93 0.04 -9.82
N VAL A 151 13.87 0.96 -9.61
CA VAL A 151 15.04 1.16 -10.50
C VAL A 151 15.99 -0.04 -10.44
N GLY A 152 16.21 -0.60 -9.24
CA GLY A 152 17.02 -1.80 -9.02
C GLY A 152 16.41 -3.03 -9.71
N GLY A 153 15.09 -3.16 -9.69
CA GLY A 153 14.33 -4.23 -10.32
C GLY A 153 14.47 -4.25 -11.85
N PHE A 154 14.68 -3.10 -12.50
CA PHE A 154 15.07 -3.04 -13.91
C PHE A 154 16.47 -3.60 -14.17
N LEU A 155 17.35 -3.57 -13.16
CA LEU A 155 18.69 -4.16 -13.17
C LEU A 155 18.72 -5.56 -12.55
N LEU A 156 17.55 -6.15 -12.25
CA LEU A 156 17.40 -7.44 -11.56
C LEU A 156 18.01 -7.48 -10.14
N LEU A 157 18.09 -6.31 -9.49
CA LEU A 157 18.45 -6.18 -8.08
C LEU A 157 17.19 -6.09 -7.23
N ASP A 158 17.12 -6.87 -6.16
CA ASP A 158 16.04 -6.88 -5.17
C ASP A 158 16.59 -6.33 -3.86
N LEU A 159 16.28 -5.07 -3.53
CA LEU A 159 16.81 -4.42 -2.33
C LEU A 159 15.99 -4.74 -1.09
N ARG A 160 14.69 -5.08 -1.25
CA ARG A 160 13.76 -5.32 -0.14
C ARG A 160 13.51 -6.79 0.17
N GLY A 161 13.88 -7.70 -0.73
CA GLY A 161 13.73 -9.14 -0.54
C GLY A 161 12.28 -9.59 -0.60
N ASP A 162 11.40 -8.81 -1.21
CA ASP A 162 9.97 -9.14 -1.37
C ASP A 162 9.62 -9.67 -2.77
N ASP A 163 10.59 -9.69 -3.69
CA ASP A 163 10.47 -10.21 -5.06
C ASP A 163 10.89 -11.69 -5.22
N LEU A 164 11.10 -12.44 -4.12
CA LEU A 164 11.49 -13.87 -4.10
C LEU A 164 10.51 -14.79 -3.35
#